data_AF-Q9PT85-F1
#
_entry.id   AF-Q9PT85-F1
#
_cell.length_a   1.000
_cell.length_b   1.000
_cell.length_c   1.000
_cell.angle_alpha   90.00
_cell.angle_beta   90.00
_cell.angle_gamma   90.00
#
_symmetry.space_group_name_H-M   'P 1'
#
loop_
_entity.id
_entity.type
_entity.pdbx_description
1 polymer ?
#
loop_
_entity_poly.entity_id
_entity_poly.type
_entity_poly.pdbx_seq_one_letter_code
_entity_poly.pdbx_strand_id
1 'polypeptide(L)'
;HKVSHFYGFGLGDAEAIVVEAKKWKTVPPQHVCVGSLDRVPKYIRPDHVLRASTLSSACSEQREQHVLYLEHVVVRLSIAHPRRGDLQISLVSPAGTRSQLLARRVFDHSNEGFKGWEFMTVHCWG
;
A
#
# COMPACT_ATOMS: atom_id res chain seq x y z
N HIS A 1 -11.35 -8.94 8.08
CA HIS A 1 -10.74 -8.22 9.23
C HIS A 1 -11.23 -6.77 9.25
N LYS A 2 -11.13 -6.08 10.40
CA LYS A 2 -11.42 -4.64 10.52
C LYS A 2 -10.10 -3.91 10.72
N VAL A 3 -9.85 -2.85 9.96
CA VAL A 3 -8.65 -2.00 10.04
C VAL A 3 -9.05 -0.56 9.78
N SER A 4 -8.42 0.39 10.47
CA SER A 4 -8.72 1.82 10.38
C SER A 4 -7.52 2.61 9.89
N HIS A 5 -7.75 3.61 9.04
CA HIS A 5 -6.71 4.58 8.67
C HIS A 5 -6.25 5.46 9.84
N PHE A 6 -7.06 5.58 10.90
CA PHE A 6 -6.72 6.37 12.09
C PHE A 6 -6.17 5.52 13.24
N TYR A 7 -6.54 4.25 13.31
CA TYR A 7 -6.26 3.39 14.47
C TYR A 7 -5.56 2.07 14.13
N GLY A 8 -5.22 1.83 12.85
CA GLY A 8 -4.62 0.57 12.42
C GLY A 8 -5.49 -0.63 12.77
N PHE A 9 -4.87 -1.67 13.33
CA PHE A 9 -5.56 -2.88 13.81
C PHE A 9 -6.27 -2.71 15.16
N GLY A 10 -6.18 -1.54 15.78
CA GLY A 10 -6.82 -1.24 17.06
C GLY A 10 -5.81 -0.85 18.14
N LEU A 11 -6.31 -0.81 19.38
CA LEU A 11 -5.51 -0.50 20.55
C LEU A 11 -4.61 -1.69 20.90
N GLY A 12 -3.35 -1.42 21.24
CA GLY A 12 -2.42 -2.45 21.71
C GLY A 12 -2.82 -2.95 23.10
N ASP A 13 -2.94 -4.27 23.24
CA ASP A 13 -3.17 -4.95 24.51
C ASP A 13 -1.89 -5.69 24.92
N ALA A 14 -1.24 -5.19 25.97
CA ALA A 14 0.04 -5.72 26.44
C ALA A 14 -0.07 -7.15 26.96
N GLU A 15 -1.17 -7.50 27.64
CA GLU A 15 -1.39 -8.85 28.15
C GLU A 15 -1.61 -9.81 26.99
N ALA A 16 -2.47 -9.44 26.04
CA ALA A 16 -2.74 -10.27 24.86
C ALA A 16 -1.47 -10.51 24.03
N ILE A 17 -0.63 -9.48 23.83
CA ILE A 17 0.65 -9.62 23.11
C ILE A 17 1.56 -10.65 23.79
N VAL A 18 1.70 -10.60 25.12
CA VAL A 18 2.55 -11.55 25.86
C VAL A 18 1.97 -12.96 25.82
N VAL A 19 0.65 -13.10 25.92
CA VAL A 19 -0.04 -14.40 25.83
C VAL A 19 0.17 -15.04 24.46
N GLU A 20 0.04 -14.27 23.38
CA GLU A 20 0.26 -14.76 22.01
C GLU A 20 1.75 -15.05 21.75
N ALA A 21 2.66 -14.21 22.24
CA ALA A 21 4.11 -14.41 22.07
C ALA A 21 4.61 -15.75 22.62
N LYS A 22 4.03 -16.23 23.73
CA LYS A 22 4.38 -17.54 24.33
C LYS A 22 4.05 -18.73 23.43
N LYS A 23 3.09 -18.58 22.52
CA LYS A 23 2.61 -19.65 21.60
C LYS A 23 3.07 -19.40 20.16
N TRP A 24 3.68 -18.24 19.91
CA TRP A 24 4.04 -17.79 18.57
C TRP A 24 5.08 -18.72 17.94
N LYS A 25 4.79 -19.14 16.72
CA LYS A 25 5.76 -19.86 15.87
C LYS A 25 6.36 -18.86 14.90
N THR A 26 7.68 -18.86 14.81
CA THR A 26 8.40 -18.00 13.86
C THR A 26 7.87 -18.21 12.45
N VAL A 27 7.59 -17.10 11.77
CA VAL A 27 7.13 -17.09 10.38
C VAL A 27 8.27 -17.52 9.43
N PRO A 28 7.94 -17.99 8.21
CA PRO A 28 8.95 -18.24 7.19
C PRO A 28 9.80 -17.00 6.86
N PRO A 29 10.93 -17.16 6.15
CA PRO A 29 11.69 -16.02 5.64
C PRO A 29 10.82 -15.04 4.85
N GLN A 30 11.09 -13.75 5.03
CA GLN A 30 10.42 -12.70 4.29
C GLN A 30 10.81 -12.79 2.81
N HIS A 31 9.82 -12.74 1.92
CA HIS A 31 10.02 -12.61 0.48
C HIS A 31 9.50 -11.25 -0.01
N VAL A 32 10.12 -10.75 -1.09
CA VAL A 32 9.69 -9.52 -1.77
C VAL A 32 9.40 -9.84 -3.22
N CYS A 33 8.15 -9.63 -3.64
CA CYS A 33 7.76 -9.70 -5.03
C CYS A 33 7.59 -8.28 -5.59
N VAL A 34 8.35 -7.95 -6.64
CA VAL A 34 8.26 -6.67 -7.33
C VAL A 34 7.40 -6.84 -8.58
N GLY A 35 6.21 -6.24 -8.57
CA GLY A 35 5.30 -6.22 -9.72
C GLY A 35 5.82 -5.37 -10.87
N SER A 36 5.21 -5.52 -12.05
CA SER A 36 5.56 -4.73 -13.23
C SER A 36 5.27 -3.24 -13.03
N LEU A 37 6.24 -2.41 -13.38
CA LEU A 37 6.07 -0.97 -13.44
C LEU A 37 5.41 -0.61 -14.77
N ASP A 38 4.15 -0.15 -14.74
CA ASP A 38 3.57 0.53 -15.89
C ASP A 38 4.33 1.85 -16.08
N ARG A 39 5.22 1.86 -17.07
CA ARG A 39 6.06 3.03 -17.40
C ARG A 39 5.38 3.99 -18.35
N VAL A 40 4.17 3.69 -18.83
CA VAL A 40 3.45 4.57 -19.73
C VAL A 40 2.90 5.76 -18.92
N PRO A 41 3.33 6.99 -19.21
CA PRO A 41 2.81 8.16 -18.51
C PRO A 41 1.31 8.31 -18.73
N LYS A 42 0.56 8.55 -17.66
CA LYS A 42 -0.88 8.79 -17.70
C LYS A 42 -1.18 10.18 -17.17
N TYR A 43 -2.13 10.85 -17.81
CA TYR A 43 -2.55 12.19 -17.42
C TYR A 43 -3.71 12.12 -16.42
N ILE A 44 -3.59 12.87 -15.33
CA ILE A 44 -4.68 13.11 -14.39
C ILE A 44 -5.41 14.36 -14.88
N ARG A 45 -6.62 14.20 -15.42
CA ARG A 45 -7.45 15.35 -15.83
C ARG A 45 -8.07 16.00 -14.59
N PRO A 46 -8.28 17.33 -14.58
CA PRO A 46 -9.01 18.00 -13.52
C PRO A 46 -10.35 17.31 -13.26
N ASP A 47 -10.70 17.12 -11.98
CA ASP A 47 -11.96 16.51 -11.52
C ASP A 47 -12.23 15.08 -12.01
N HIS A 48 -11.22 14.39 -12.53
CA HIS A 48 -11.34 12.99 -12.98
C HIS A 48 -10.49 12.04 -12.14
N VAL A 49 -10.99 10.83 -11.96
CA VAL A 49 -10.24 9.75 -11.30
C VAL A 49 -9.46 8.95 -12.33
N LEU A 50 -8.13 9.01 -12.25
CA LEU A 50 -7.27 8.09 -12.99
C LEU A 50 -7.29 6.71 -12.32
N ARG A 51 -7.63 5.67 -13.09
CA ARG A 51 -7.60 4.27 -12.63
C ARG A 51 -6.47 3.53 -13.33
N ALA A 52 -5.65 2.85 -12.55
CA ALA A 52 -4.63 1.92 -13.03
C ALA A 52 -4.78 0.60 -12.27
N SER A 53 -4.68 -0.50 -12.99
CA SER A 53 -4.73 -1.85 -12.44
C SER A 53 -3.47 -2.60 -12.88
N THR A 54 -2.87 -3.33 -11.95
CA THR A 54 -1.79 -4.26 -12.25
C THR A 54 -2.22 -5.66 -11.82
N LEU A 55 -1.93 -6.64 -12.67
CA LEU A 55 -2.05 -8.04 -12.31
C LEU A 55 -0.71 -8.51 -11.75
N SER A 56 -0.75 -9.27 -10.65
CA SER A 56 0.44 -9.86 -10.04
C SER A 56 0.15 -11.33 -9.76
N SER A 57 1.09 -12.20 -10.12
CA SER A 57 1.09 -13.61 -9.72
C SER A 57 1.76 -13.84 -8.35
N ALA A 58 2.05 -12.75 -7.62
CA ALA A 58 2.86 -12.77 -6.40
C ALA A 58 4.24 -13.44 -6.58
N CYS A 59 4.77 -13.43 -7.81
CA CYS A 59 6.03 -14.05 -8.18
C CYS A 59 6.04 -15.57 -7.98
N SER A 60 4.89 -16.23 -8.22
CA SER A 60 4.69 -17.69 -8.11
C SER A 60 5.76 -18.55 -8.78
N GLU A 61 6.33 -18.06 -9.89
CA GLU A 61 7.33 -18.78 -10.69
C GLU A 61 8.73 -18.80 -10.04
N GLN A 62 9.00 -17.93 -9.06
CA GLN A 62 10.30 -17.80 -8.40
C GLN A 62 10.17 -18.05 -6.91
N ARG A 63 10.55 -19.24 -6.45
CA ARG A 63 10.37 -19.70 -5.06
C ARG A 63 10.89 -18.71 -4.01
N GLU A 64 12.05 -18.10 -4.24
CA GLU A 64 12.71 -17.16 -3.31
C GLU A 64 12.08 -15.75 -3.29
N GLN A 65 11.14 -15.47 -4.20
CA GLN A 65 10.40 -14.20 -4.27
C GLN A 65 8.89 -14.39 -4.11
N HIS A 66 8.42 -15.64 -4.10
CA HIS A 66 7.01 -15.96 -4.05
C HIS A 66 6.44 -15.54 -2.69
N VAL A 67 5.53 -14.57 -2.72
CA VAL A 67 4.84 -14.09 -1.52
C VAL A 67 3.56 -14.89 -1.33
N LEU A 68 3.55 -15.75 -0.30
CA LEU A 68 2.40 -16.61 0.04
C LEU A 68 1.34 -15.87 0.86
N TYR A 69 1.77 -14.99 1.76
CA TYR A 69 0.92 -14.18 2.64
C TYR A 69 1.43 -12.74 2.61
N LEU A 70 0.51 -11.77 2.52
CA LEU A 70 0.92 -10.37 2.49
C LEU A 70 1.25 -9.86 3.89
N GLU A 71 2.28 -9.03 3.99
CA GLU A 71 2.61 -8.26 5.19
C GLU A 71 2.49 -6.76 4.89
N HIS A 72 3.35 -6.27 4.00
CA HIS A 72 3.41 -4.89 3.56
C HIS A 72 3.18 -4.80 2.05
N VAL A 73 2.42 -3.80 1.61
CA VAL A 73 2.29 -3.46 0.19
C VAL A 73 2.82 -2.05 -0.02
N VAL A 74 3.81 -1.92 -0.90
CA VAL A 74 4.43 -0.64 -1.26
C VAL A 74 4.08 -0.27 -2.70
N VAL A 75 3.60 0.95 -2.90
CA VAL A 75 3.32 1.52 -4.21
C VAL A 75 4.26 2.70 -4.44
N ARG A 76 5.19 2.52 -5.39
CA ARG A 76 6.16 3.54 -5.76
C ARG A 76 5.65 4.36 -6.94
N LEU A 77 5.45 5.67 -6.74
CA LEU A 77 4.83 6.56 -7.74
C LEU A 77 5.69 7.79 -8.05
N SER A 78 5.67 8.17 -9.32
CA SER A 78 6.14 9.47 -9.80
C SER A 78 4.97 10.22 -10.41
N ILE A 79 4.61 11.37 -9.83
CA ILE A 79 3.45 12.17 -10.25
C ILE A 79 3.89 13.63 -10.30
N ALA A 80 3.75 14.28 -11.45
CA ALA A 80 3.85 15.73 -11.56
C ALA A 80 2.45 16.33 -11.35
N HIS A 81 2.33 17.35 -10.49
CA HIS A 81 1.06 18.02 -10.23
C HIS A 81 1.27 19.47 -9.80
N PRO A 82 0.48 20.45 -10.31
CA PRO A 82 0.66 21.86 -9.98
C PRO A 82 0.38 22.17 -8.49
N ARG A 83 -0.47 21.37 -7.84
CA ARG A 83 -0.76 21.47 -6.40
C ARG A 83 -0.92 20.09 -5.77
N ARG A 84 0.14 19.57 -5.16
CA ARG A 84 0.22 18.20 -4.64
C ARG A 84 -0.87 17.87 -3.62
N GLY A 85 -1.34 18.86 -2.84
CA GLY A 85 -2.37 18.68 -1.83
C GLY A 85 -3.76 18.32 -2.36
N ASP A 86 -4.02 18.55 -3.64
CA ASP A 86 -5.29 18.17 -4.29
C ASP A 86 -5.32 16.69 -4.72
N LEU A 87 -4.18 15.98 -4.64
CA LEU A 87 -4.13 14.56 -4.94
C LEU A 87 -4.72 13.71 -3.80
N GLN A 88 -5.49 12.70 -4.18
CA GLN A 88 -5.90 11.59 -3.32
C GLN A 88 -5.52 10.29 -4.00
N ILE A 89 -4.88 9.36 -3.27
CA ILE A 89 -4.42 8.09 -3.81
C ILE A 89 -5.03 6.97 -2.97
N SER A 90 -5.64 5.99 -3.65
CA SER A 90 -6.19 4.79 -3.04
C SER A 90 -5.75 3.55 -3.80
N LEU A 91 -5.42 2.49 -3.06
CA LEU A 91 -5.19 1.15 -3.58
C LEU A 91 -6.37 0.25 -3.19
N VAL A 92 -6.77 -0.65 -4.08
CA VAL A 92 -7.78 -1.67 -3.80
C VAL A 92 -7.15 -3.04 -4.08
N SER A 93 -7.13 -3.93 -3.08
CA SER A 93 -6.62 -5.29 -3.24
C SER A 93 -7.62 -6.18 -4.01
N PRO A 94 -7.17 -7.35 -4.53
CA PRO A 94 -8.09 -8.32 -5.16
C PRO A 94 -9.22 -8.79 -4.25
N ALA A 95 -9.01 -8.82 -2.93
CA ALA A 95 -10.02 -9.15 -1.93
C ALA A 95 -10.99 -7.98 -1.62
N GLY A 96 -10.83 -6.84 -2.29
CA GLY A 96 -11.67 -5.65 -2.11
C GLY A 96 -11.24 -4.70 -0.99
N THR A 97 -10.12 -4.97 -0.29
CA THR A 97 -9.62 -4.09 0.76
C THR A 97 -9.13 -2.78 0.17
N ARG A 98 -9.77 -1.67 0.56
CA ARG A 98 -9.37 -0.32 0.16
C ARG A 98 -8.38 0.27 1.16
N SER A 99 -7.24 0.75 0.65
CA SER A 99 -6.24 1.51 1.41
C SER A 99 -6.11 2.93 0.86
N GLN A 100 -6.43 3.94 1.67
CA GLN A 100 -6.06 5.32 1.38
C GLN A 100 -4.56 5.54 1.62
N LEU A 101 -3.80 5.65 0.52
CA LEU A 101 -2.35 5.85 0.54
C LEU A 101 -1.98 7.33 0.73
N LEU A 102 -2.81 8.23 0.20
CA LEU A 102 -2.66 9.67 0.34
C LEU A 102 -4.05 10.29 0.51
N ALA A 103 -4.25 10.98 1.63
CA ALA A 103 -5.41 11.84 1.81
C ALA A 103 -5.17 13.23 1.21
N ARG A 104 -6.26 13.92 0.86
CA ARG A 104 -6.19 15.32 0.43
C ARG A 104 -5.61 16.15 1.56
N ARG A 105 -4.68 17.06 1.23
CA ARG A 105 -4.02 17.95 2.20
C ARG A 105 -4.23 19.39 1.78
N VAL A 106 -5.25 20.04 2.34
CA VAL A 106 -5.69 21.38 1.92
C VAL A 106 -4.58 22.45 1.98
N PHE A 107 -3.64 22.30 2.90
CA PHE A 107 -2.51 23.22 3.10
C PHE A 107 -1.24 22.85 2.30
N ASP A 108 -1.25 21.76 1.53
CA ASP A 108 -0.11 21.37 0.69
C ASP A 108 -0.23 22.03 -0.70
N HIS A 109 0.36 23.22 -0.82
CA HIS A 109 0.40 24.02 -2.05
C HIS A 109 1.60 23.71 -2.96
N SER A 110 2.41 22.69 -2.63
CA SER A 110 3.62 22.37 -3.38
C SER A 110 3.33 21.93 -4.82
N ASN A 111 4.17 22.34 -5.77
CA ASN A 111 4.15 21.91 -7.17
C ASN A 111 5.21 20.83 -7.49
N GLU A 112 5.91 20.31 -6.48
CA GLU A 112 6.99 19.33 -6.68
C GLU A 112 6.47 17.94 -7.03
N GLY A 113 5.19 17.69 -6.77
CA GLY A 113 4.57 16.38 -6.95
C GLY A 113 5.22 15.28 -6.09
N PHE A 114 5.35 14.09 -6.66
CA PHE A 114 6.05 12.94 -6.08
C PHE A 114 7.08 12.41 -7.07
N LYS A 115 8.28 12.07 -6.60
CA LYS A 115 9.37 11.53 -7.43
C LYS A 115 9.83 10.19 -6.87
N GLY A 116 9.36 9.10 -7.46
CA GLY A 116 9.65 7.74 -7.00
C GLY A 116 9.30 7.51 -5.54
N TRP A 117 8.24 8.18 -5.04
CA TRP A 117 7.82 8.16 -3.64
C TRP A 117 7.13 6.84 -3.31
N GLU A 118 7.43 6.28 -2.15
CA GLU A 118 6.89 5.00 -1.69
C GLU A 118 5.75 5.21 -0.71
N PHE A 119 4.54 4.84 -1.10
CA PHE A 119 3.39 4.76 -0.22
C PHE A 119 3.21 3.33 0.25
N MET A 120 2.91 3.12 1.54
CA MET A 120 2.81 1.79 2.12
C MET A 120 1.44 1.58 2.79
N THR A 121 0.93 0.34 2.74
CA THR A 121 -0.22 -0.09 3.54
C THR A 121 0.01 -1.48 4.14
N VAL A 122 -0.46 -1.66 5.38
CA VAL A 122 -0.58 -2.95 6.09
C VAL A 122 -2.03 -3.45 6.13
N HIS A 123 -2.98 -2.73 5.50
CA HIS A 123 -4.39 -3.12 5.55
C HIS A 123 -4.68 -4.43 4.83
N CYS A 124 -3.75 -4.91 4.01
CA CYS A 124 -3.85 -6.17 3.29
C CYS A 124 -3.08 -7.31 3.96
N TRP A 125 -2.64 -7.15 5.22
CA TRP A 125 -1.89 -8.18 5.94
C TRP A 125 -2.71 -9.47 6.09
N GLY A 126 -2.10 -10.60 5.76
CA GLY A 126 -2.69 -11.95 5.82
C GLY A 126 -2.75 -12.65 4.48
#